data_AF-A0A352SJK8-F1
#
_entry.id   AF-A0A352SJK8-F1
#
_cell.length_a   1.000
_cell.length_b   1.000
_cell.length_c   1.000
_cell.angle_alpha   90.00
_cell.angle_beta   90.00
_cell.angle_gamma   90.00
#
_symmetry.space_group_name_H-M   'P 1'
#
loop_
_entity.id
_entity.type
_entity.pdbx_description
1 polymer ?
#
loop_
_entity_poly.entity_id
_entity_poly.type
_entity_poly.pdbx_seq_one_letter_code
_entity_poly.pdbx_strand_id
1 'polypeptide(L)'
;MSIGDSLSELLNEKALQLVELDGKSITQLLGVYCNNSIVSLSIIPYIALYCRSAQDFLGEKIMNDEVDEKISDIRNGLKLYSGRYSKGVREVLRSDKHQDEIFRNRLRFSFMKNWNIHYNLGVFFDERNCIIGNSQQLNYFLNVPTVNLTIQQEIAFEMGE
;
A
#
# COMPACT_ATOMS: atom_id res chain seq x y z
N MET A 1 5.78 -11.97 -45.08
CA MET A 1 5.38 -11.76 -43.68
C MET A 1 4.57 -12.97 -43.26
N SER A 2 5.08 -13.78 -42.32
CA SER A 2 4.37 -14.96 -41.82
C SER A 2 3.17 -14.51 -40.97
N ILE A 3 2.11 -15.33 -40.89
CA ILE A 3 0.97 -15.09 -39.98
C ILE A 3 1.47 -14.92 -38.53
N GLY A 4 2.55 -15.63 -38.16
CA GLY A 4 3.19 -15.49 -36.85
C GLY A 4 3.83 -14.12 -36.61
N ASP A 5 4.44 -13.53 -37.64
CA ASP A 5 5.07 -12.20 -37.55
C ASP A 5 4.00 -11.12 -37.34
N SER A 6 2.88 -11.22 -38.08
CA SER A 6 1.75 -10.28 -37.99
C SER A 6 1.03 -10.36 -36.64
N LEU A 7 0.90 -11.55 -36.04
CA LEU A 7 0.31 -11.70 -34.71
C LEU A 7 1.22 -11.14 -33.62
N SER A 8 2.53 -11.38 -33.71
CA SER A 8 3.51 -10.85 -32.75
C SER A 8 3.54 -9.33 -32.75
N GLU A 9 3.47 -8.71 -33.93
CA GLU A 9 3.45 -7.25 -34.08
C GLU A 9 2.19 -6.63 -33.45
N LEU A 10 1.02 -7.23 -33.70
CA LEU A 10 -0.24 -6.81 -33.09
C LEU A 10 -0.22 -6.94 -31.55
N LEU A 11 0.32 -8.04 -31.03
CA LEU A 11 0.43 -8.24 -29.57
C LEU A 11 1.33 -7.19 -28.92
N ASN A 12 2.46 -6.86 -29.54
CA ASN A 12 3.35 -5.81 -29.06
C ASN A 12 2.67 -4.43 -29.09
N GLU A 13 1.94 -4.11 -30.15
CA GLU A 13 1.18 -2.86 -30.25
C GLU A 13 0.14 -2.76 -29.12
N LYS A 14 -0.61 -3.83 -28.86
CA LYS A 14 -1.62 -3.86 -27.79
C LYS A 14 -1.01 -3.80 -26.39
N ALA A 15 0.11 -4.47 -26.16
CA ALA A 15 0.81 -4.38 -24.90
C ALA A 15 1.31 -2.95 -24.63
N LEU A 16 1.88 -2.28 -25.65
CA LEU A 16 2.32 -0.89 -25.55
C LEU A 16 1.14 0.06 -25.22
N GLN A 17 0.01 -0.12 -25.90
CA GLN A 17 -1.22 0.65 -25.64
C GLN A 17 -1.71 0.46 -24.20
N LEU A 18 -1.68 -0.76 -23.67
CA LEU A 18 -2.08 -1.05 -22.29
C LEU A 18 -1.15 -0.37 -21.28
N VAL A 19 0.18 -0.50 -21.47
CA VAL A 19 1.15 0.18 -20.59
C VAL A 19 0.94 1.70 -20.60
N GLU A 20 0.71 2.29 -21.77
CA GLU A 20 0.46 3.74 -21.88
C GLU A 20 -0.84 4.16 -21.18
N LEU A 21 -1.92 3.39 -21.33
CA LEU A 21 -3.20 3.66 -20.70
C LEU A 21 -3.13 3.53 -19.17
N ASP A 22 -2.44 2.50 -18.66
CA ASP A 22 -2.24 2.30 -17.23
C ASP A 22 -1.40 3.44 -16.64
N GLY A 23 -0.31 3.82 -17.31
CA GLY A 23 0.54 4.94 -16.91
C GLY A 23 -0.21 6.27 -16.86
N LYS A 24 -1.05 6.56 -17.86
CA LYS A 24 -1.94 7.74 -17.85
C LYS A 24 -2.93 7.70 -16.69
N SER A 25 -3.57 6.56 -16.46
CA SER A 25 -4.55 6.38 -15.40
C SER A 25 -3.93 6.63 -14.01
N ILE A 26 -2.75 6.05 -13.76
CA ILE A 26 -2.00 6.26 -12.52
C ILE A 26 -1.61 7.73 -12.35
N THR A 27 -1.11 8.37 -13.41
CA THR A 27 -0.69 9.78 -13.36
C THR A 27 -1.88 10.71 -13.08
N GLN A 28 -3.04 10.45 -13.68
CA GLN A 28 -4.27 11.19 -13.42
C GLN A 28 -4.73 11.02 -11.97
N LEU A 29 -4.75 9.79 -11.46
CA LEU A 29 -5.11 9.53 -10.07
C LEU A 29 -4.18 10.25 -9.09
N LEU A 30 -2.88 10.25 -9.36
CA LEU A 30 -1.90 11.03 -8.59
C LEU A 30 -2.19 12.54 -8.66
N GLY A 31 -2.49 13.08 -9.85
CA GLY A 31 -2.79 14.50 -10.02
C GLY A 31 -4.06 14.96 -9.28
N VAL A 32 -5.09 14.10 -9.22
CA VAL A 32 -6.37 14.43 -8.58
C VAL A 32 -6.33 14.20 -7.07
N TYR A 33 -5.66 13.14 -6.61
CA TYR A 33 -5.77 12.67 -5.23
C TYR A 33 -4.47 12.73 -4.43
N CYS A 34 -3.40 13.39 -4.92
CA CYS A 34 -2.11 13.49 -4.21
C CYS A 34 -2.24 14.01 -2.76
N ASN A 35 -3.19 14.91 -2.52
CA ASN A 35 -3.43 15.50 -1.20
C ASN A 35 -4.35 14.66 -0.30
N ASN A 36 -4.97 13.60 -0.82
CA ASN A 36 -5.79 12.69 -0.03
C ASN A 36 -4.88 11.56 0.51
N SER A 37 -4.58 11.61 1.80
CA SER A 37 -3.63 10.68 2.43
C SER A 37 -4.02 9.21 2.28
N ILE A 38 -5.31 8.87 2.36
CA ILE A 38 -5.75 7.47 2.24
C ILE A 38 -5.65 6.97 0.80
N VAL A 39 -5.99 7.81 -0.19
CA VAL A 39 -5.83 7.46 -1.61
C VAL A 39 -4.35 7.38 -1.98
N SER A 40 -3.53 8.34 -1.53
CA SER A 40 -2.09 8.36 -1.74
C SER A 40 -1.39 7.13 -1.15
N LEU A 41 -1.82 6.62 0.00
CA LEU A 41 -1.30 5.36 0.54
C LEU A 41 -1.80 4.14 -0.24
N SER A 42 -3.08 4.16 -0.64
CA SER A 42 -3.71 3.03 -1.33
C SER A 42 -3.22 2.85 -2.77
N ILE A 43 -2.69 3.89 -3.42
CA ILE A 43 -2.22 3.83 -4.80
C ILE A 43 -0.77 3.32 -4.95
N ILE A 44 0.04 3.37 -3.87
CA ILE A 44 1.44 2.92 -3.87
C ILE A 44 1.62 1.51 -4.48
N PRO A 45 0.81 0.49 -4.11
CA PRO A 45 0.93 -0.85 -4.69
C PRO A 45 0.73 -0.89 -6.20
N TYR A 46 -0.21 -0.09 -6.70
CA TYR A 46 -0.56 -0.05 -8.12
C TYR A 46 0.57 0.60 -8.92
N ILE A 47 1.16 1.67 -8.40
CA ILE A 47 2.34 2.30 -9.00
C ILE A 47 3.51 1.31 -9.04
N ALA A 48 3.76 0.62 -7.94
CA ALA A 48 4.89 -0.30 -7.84
C ALA A 48 4.74 -1.50 -8.81
N LEU A 49 3.53 -2.07 -8.89
CA LEU A 49 3.22 -3.13 -9.86
C LEU A 49 3.29 -2.66 -11.31
N TYR A 50 2.86 -1.43 -11.60
CA TYR A 50 2.96 -0.83 -12.92
C TYR A 50 4.43 -0.67 -13.33
N CYS A 51 5.26 -0.05 -12.48
CA CYS A 51 6.68 0.13 -12.75
C CYS A 51 7.39 -1.22 -13.03
N ARG A 52 7.07 -2.27 -12.26
CA ARG A 52 7.59 -3.61 -12.52
C ARG A 52 7.17 -4.15 -13.87
N SER A 53 5.88 -4.04 -14.21
CA SER A 53 5.33 -4.55 -15.46
C SER A 53 5.89 -3.79 -16.68
N ALA A 54 6.08 -2.47 -16.55
CA ALA A 54 6.69 -1.65 -17.58
C ALA A 54 8.18 -1.99 -17.78
N GLN A 55 8.93 -2.19 -16.70
CA GLN A 55 10.32 -2.66 -16.75
C GLN A 55 10.43 -4.03 -17.45
N ASP A 56 9.58 -5.00 -17.07
CA ASP A 56 9.56 -6.34 -17.68
C ASP A 56 9.22 -6.27 -19.18
N PHE A 57 8.31 -5.37 -19.58
CA PHE A 57 7.89 -5.20 -20.97
C PHE A 57 8.93 -4.47 -21.83
N LEU A 58 9.53 -3.39 -21.31
CA LEU A 58 10.54 -2.60 -22.02
C LEU A 58 11.91 -3.28 -22.04
N GLY A 59 12.13 -4.27 -21.17
CA GLY A 59 13.45 -4.90 -20.99
C GLY A 59 14.49 -3.96 -20.36
N GLU A 60 14.03 -2.87 -19.73
CA GLU A 60 14.88 -1.84 -19.12
C GLU A 60 14.76 -1.88 -17.61
N LYS A 61 15.91 -1.84 -16.92
CA LYS A 61 15.93 -1.76 -15.46
C LYS A 61 15.62 -0.32 -15.01
N ILE A 62 14.38 -0.08 -14.64
CA ILE A 62 13.87 1.21 -14.15
C ILE A 62 14.08 1.34 -12.64
N MET A 63 13.96 0.22 -11.90
CA MET A 63 14.03 0.19 -10.44
C MET A 63 15.32 -0.45 -9.93
N ASN A 64 15.76 -0.05 -8.74
CA ASN A 64 16.87 -0.72 -8.06
C ASN A 64 16.42 -2.06 -7.44
N ASP A 65 17.38 -2.93 -7.11
CA ASP A 65 17.08 -4.30 -6.66
C ASP A 65 16.32 -4.35 -5.33
N GLU A 66 16.56 -3.40 -4.42
CA GLU A 66 15.87 -3.33 -3.12
C GLU A 66 14.37 -3.03 -3.29
N VAL A 67 14.03 -2.06 -4.13
CA VAL A 67 12.64 -1.71 -4.45
C VAL A 67 11.96 -2.87 -5.17
N ASP A 68 12.70 -3.53 -6.06
CA ASP A 68 12.20 -4.66 -6.84
C ASP A 68 11.80 -5.86 -5.98
N GLU A 69 12.62 -6.20 -4.98
CA GLU A 69 12.32 -7.24 -4.00
C GLU A 69 11.05 -6.92 -3.20
N LYS A 70 10.90 -5.67 -2.74
CA LYS A 70 9.72 -5.20 -1.99
C LYS A 70 8.42 -5.30 -2.81
N ILE A 71 8.49 -5.18 -4.14
CA ILE A 71 7.30 -5.31 -5.00
C ILE A 71 6.76 -6.73 -5.00
N SER A 72 7.63 -7.74 -4.86
CA SER A 72 7.20 -9.13 -4.69
C SER A 72 6.32 -9.29 -3.45
N ASP A 73 6.72 -8.67 -2.33
CA ASP A 73 5.95 -8.67 -1.09
C ASP A 73 4.61 -7.94 -1.23
N ILE A 74 4.60 -6.77 -1.88
CA ILE A 74 3.36 -6.03 -2.20
C ILE A 74 2.39 -6.90 -3.02
N ARG A 75 2.90 -7.57 -4.07
CA ARG A 75 2.09 -8.48 -4.91
C ARG A 75 1.52 -9.63 -4.08
N ASN A 76 2.31 -10.19 -3.17
CA ASN A 76 1.86 -11.27 -2.29
C ASN A 76 0.80 -10.78 -1.29
N GLY A 77 0.96 -9.58 -0.75
CA GLY A 77 -0.05 -8.91 0.09
C GLY A 77 -1.37 -8.70 -0.65
N LEU A 78 -1.34 -8.22 -1.89
CA LEU A 78 -2.55 -8.06 -2.72
C LEU A 78 -3.22 -9.40 -3.05
N LYS A 79 -2.45 -10.47 -3.30
CA LYS A 79 -3.00 -11.83 -3.50
C LYS A 79 -3.75 -12.37 -2.28
N LEU A 80 -3.50 -11.86 -1.07
CA LEU A 80 -4.29 -12.24 0.11
C LEU A 80 -5.75 -11.78 -0.01
N TYR A 81 -5.99 -10.64 -0.69
CA TYR A 81 -7.33 -10.10 -0.94
C TYR A 81 -8.07 -10.78 -2.09
N SER A 82 -7.34 -11.33 -3.08
CA SER A 82 -7.96 -12.17 -4.12
C SER A 82 -8.22 -13.62 -3.66
N GLY A 83 -7.78 -13.97 -2.45
CA GLY A 83 -8.04 -15.28 -1.83
C GLY A 83 -9.50 -15.44 -1.37
N ARG A 84 -9.84 -16.65 -0.88
CA ARG A 84 -11.16 -16.91 -0.29
C ARG A 84 -11.45 -15.89 0.82
N TYR A 85 -12.65 -15.33 0.83
CA TYR A 85 -13.14 -14.34 1.80
C TYR A 85 -12.69 -14.60 3.25
N SER A 86 -12.71 -15.87 3.69
CA SER A 86 -12.26 -16.29 5.04
C SER A 86 -10.78 -16.02 5.36
N LYS A 87 -9.88 -15.96 4.37
CA LYS A 87 -8.46 -15.66 4.57
C LYS A 87 -8.26 -14.17 4.77
N GLY A 88 -8.87 -13.35 3.91
CA GLY A 88 -8.84 -11.89 4.04
C GLY A 88 -9.37 -11.42 5.40
N VAL A 89 -10.52 -11.96 5.84
CA VAL A 89 -11.08 -11.64 7.17
C VAL A 89 -10.10 -11.98 8.31
N ARG A 90 -9.42 -13.13 8.25
CA ARG A 90 -8.43 -13.50 9.28
C ARG A 90 -7.23 -12.55 9.31
N GLU A 91 -6.72 -12.13 8.15
CA GLU A 91 -5.59 -11.21 8.10
C GLU A 91 -5.99 -9.80 8.57
N VAL A 92 -7.20 -9.33 8.25
CA VAL A 92 -7.75 -8.08 8.79
C VAL A 92 -7.81 -8.11 10.31
N LEU A 93 -8.34 -9.19 10.90
CA LEU A 93 -8.41 -9.34 12.36
C LEU A 93 -7.03 -9.45 13.03
N ARG A 94 -6.05 -10.05 12.34
CA ARG A 94 -4.66 -10.10 12.84
C ARG A 94 -4.00 -8.74 12.81
N SER A 95 -4.19 -7.99 11.72
CA SER A 95 -3.69 -6.62 11.58
C SER A 95 -4.22 -5.72 12.70
N ASP A 96 -5.52 -5.81 12.96
CA ASP A 96 -6.20 -5.07 14.03
C ASP A 96 -5.61 -5.40 15.41
N LYS A 97 -5.51 -6.69 15.74
CA LYS A 97 -4.91 -7.14 17.01
C LYS A 97 -3.46 -6.68 17.17
N HIS A 98 -2.67 -6.77 16.10
CA HIS A 98 -1.25 -6.38 16.13
C HIS A 98 -1.08 -4.88 16.40
N GLN A 99 -1.90 -4.05 15.75
CA GLN A 99 -1.89 -2.61 15.97
C GLN A 99 -2.33 -2.24 17.38
N ASP A 100 -3.40 -2.87 17.86
CA ASP A 100 -3.88 -2.66 19.22
C ASP A 100 -2.80 -2.95 20.25
N GLU A 101 -2.05 -4.04 20.08
CA GLU A 101 -0.91 -4.38 20.96
C GLU A 101 0.20 -3.32 20.88
N ILE A 102 0.56 -2.86 19.68
CA ILE A 102 1.58 -1.81 19.50
C ILE A 102 1.15 -0.52 20.20
N PHE A 103 -0.04 -0.01 19.91
CA PHE A 103 -0.49 1.28 20.44
C PHE A 103 -0.77 1.21 21.94
N ARG A 104 -1.34 0.12 22.44
CA ARG A 104 -1.51 -0.11 23.88
C ARG A 104 -0.17 -0.06 24.62
N ASN A 105 0.88 -0.62 24.02
CA ASN A 105 2.22 -0.60 24.61
C ASN A 105 2.93 0.76 24.49
N ARG A 106 2.49 1.64 23.59
CA ARG A 106 2.99 3.02 23.46
C ARG A 106 2.35 4.01 24.43
N LEU A 107 1.28 3.63 25.12
CA LEU A 107 0.64 4.51 26.10
C LEU A 107 1.59 4.78 27.28
N ARG A 108 1.86 6.07 27.52
CA ARG A 108 2.77 6.56 28.57
C ARG A 108 2.38 6.04 29.97
N PHE A 109 1.09 6.00 30.25
CA PHE A 109 0.58 5.60 31.56
C PHE A 109 -0.09 4.23 31.50
N SER A 110 0.29 3.35 32.43
CA SER A 110 -0.19 1.97 32.49
C SER A 110 -1.70 1.86 32.68
N PHE A 111 -2.32 2.80 33.41
CA PHE A 111 -3.78 2.79 33.64
C PHE A 111 -4.58 3.02 32.35
N MET A 112 -4.02 3.75 31.38
CA MET A 112 -4.69 4.04 30.10
C MET A 112 -4.77 2.82 29.19
N LYS A 113 -3.94 1.78 29.43
CA LYS A 113 -3.94 0.54 28.63
C LYS A 113 -5.28 -0.19 28.64
N ASN A 114 -6.10 0.06 29.66
CA ASN A 114 -7.41 -0.56 29.83
C ASN A 114 -8.57 0.33 29.33
N TRP A 115 -8.28 1.54 28.81
CA TRP A 115 -9.31 2.51 28.43
C TRP A 115 -9.77 2.40 26.98
N ASN A 116 -9.29 1.39 26.24
CA ASN A 116 -9.60 1.17 24.82
C ASN A 116 -9.37 2.39 23.90
N ILE A 117 -8.52 3.34 24.31
CA ILE A 117 -8.21 4.55 23.54
C ILE A 117 -7.29 4.28 22.33
N HIS A 118 -6.71 3.08 22.26
CA HIS A 118 -5.78 2.66 21.22
C HIS A 118 -6.46 1.95 20.03
N TYR A 119 -7.77 1.70 20.09
CA TYR A 119 -8.52 0.96 19.06
C TYR A 119 -8.83 1.84 17.85
N ASN A 120 -8.87 1.22 16.66
CA ASN A 120 -9.33 1.84 15.41
C ASN A 120 -8.63 3.16 15.04
N LEU A 121 -7.39 3.35 15.50
CA LEU A 121 -6.58 4.51 15.12
C LEU A 121 -6.27 4.46 13.61
N GLY A 122 -6.34 5.61 12.94
CA GLY A 122 -6.04 5.71 11.51
C GLY A 122 -7.17 5.26 10.58
N VAL A 123 -8.39 5.06 11.08
CA VAL A 123 -9.59 4.87 10.25
C VAL A 123 -10.05 6.21 9.67
N PHE A 124 -10.27 6.23 8.36
CA PHE A 124 -10.79 7.38 7.62
C PHE A 124 -12.27 7.16 7.29
N PHE A 125 -13.05 8.22 7.43
CA PHE A 125 -14.47 8.24 7.12
C PHE A 125 -14.76 9.25 6.02
N ASP A 126 -15.77 8.99 5.20
CA ASP A 126 -16.35 10.00 4.31
C ASP A 126 -17.36 10.90 5.04
N GLU A 127 -17.91 11.87 4.32
CA GLU A 127 -18.93 12.79 4.81
C GLU A 127 -20.23 12.09 5.28
N ARG A 128 -20.43 10.82 4.93
CA ARG A 128 -21.59 9.99 5.29
C ARG A 128 -21.28 9.05 6.46
N ASN A 129 -20.12 9.19 7.10
CA ASN A 129 -19.61 8.29 8.13
C ASN A 129 -19.39 6.85 7.66
N CYS A 130 -19.19 6.62 6.36
CA CYS A 130 -18.75 5.34 5.84
C CYS A 130 -17.24 5.23 5.96
N ILE A 131 -16.73 4.05 6.33
CA ILE A 131 -15.29 3.78 6.36
C ILE A 131 -14.76 3.76 4.92
N ILE A 132 -13.78 4.62 4.64
CA ILE A 132 -13.11 4.70 3.33
C ILE A 132 -11.68 4.18 3.35
N GLY A 133 -11.14 3.87 4.53
CA GLY A 133 -9.88 3.15 4.65
C GLY A 133 -9.30 3.18 6.05
N ASN A 134 -8.19 2.45 6.24
CA ASN A 134 -7.44 2.44 7.49
C ASN A 134 -5.94 2.49 7.16
N SER A 135 -5.27 3.58 7.53
CA SER A 135 -3.86 3.80 7.23
C SER A 135 -2.94 2.83 7.96
N GLN A 136 -3.29 2.40 9.17
CA GLN A 136 -2.53 1.42 9.93
C GLN A 136 -2.64 0.05 9.27
N GLN A 137 -3.84 -0.32 8.82
CA GLN A 137 -4.06 -1.56 8.09
C GLN A 137 -3.24 -1.59 6.80
N LEU A 138 -3.26 -0.50 6.03
CA LEU A 138 -2.39 -0.36 4.85
C LEU A 138 -0.92 -0.51 5.23
N ASN A 139 -0.46 0.16 6.29
CA ASN A 139 0.92 0.04 6.77
C ASN A 139 1.33 -1.42 7.06
N TYR A 140 0.46 -2.17 7.75
CA TYR A 140 0.69 -3.59 8.06
C TYR A 140 0.86 -4.46 6.80
N PHE A 141 0.06 -4.21 5.76
CA PHE A 141 0.09 -5.01 4.54
C PHE A 141 1.17 -4.59 3.54
N LEU A 142 1.49 -3.30 3.50
CA LEU A 142 2.54 -2.76 2.65
C LEU A 142 3.93 -2.96 3.26
N ASN A 143 3.99 -3.42 4.52
CA ASN A 143 5.22 -3.61 5.26
C ASN A 143 6.12 -2.36 5.18
N VAL A 144 5.50 -1.17 5.31
CA VAL A 144 6.24 0.08 5.15
C VAL A 144 7.29 0.14 6.27
N PRO A 145 8.57 0.38 5.95
CA PRO A 145 9.62 0.43 6.96
C PRO A 145 9.26 1.44 8.05
N THR A 146 9.19 0.98 9.30
CA THR A 146 9.03 1.90 10.42
C THR A 146 10.24 2.81 10.52
N VAL A 147 10.01 4.12 10.48
CA VAL A 147 11.02 5.12 10.82
C VAL A 147 11.56 4.81 12.21
N ASN A 148 12.89 4.88 12.36
CA ASN A 148 13.63 4.45 13.55
C ASN A 148 12.96 4.99 14.84
N LEU A 149 12.60 4.06 15.73
CA LEU A 149 11.68 4.28 16.85
C LEU A 149 12.23 5.26 17.90
N THR A 150 13.55 5.36 18.01
CA THR A 150 14.25 6.30 18.89
C THR A 150 13.94 7.76 18.50
N ILE A 151 13.90 8.02 17.20
CA ILE A 151 13.64 9.36 16.64
C ILE A 151 12.18 9.77 16.89
N GLN A 152 11.22 8.83 16.83
CA GLN A 152 9.82 9.13 17.11
C GLN A 152 9.57 9.45 18.59
N GLN A 153 10.29 8.81 19.51
CA GLN A 153 10.18 9.08 20.95
C GLN A 153 10.80 10.42 21.32
N GLU A 154 11.93 10.79 20.71
CA GLU A 154 12.55 12.11 20.87
C GLU A 154 11.64 13.23 20.36
N ILE A 155 11.07 13.10 19.15
CA ILE A 155 10.14 14.10 18.57
C ILE A 155 8.86 14.23 19.41
N ALA A 156 8.31 13.11 19.91
CA ALA A 156 7.12 13.15 20.76
C ALA A 156 7.40 13.73 22.16
N PHE A 157 8.63 13.63 22.65
CA PHE A 157 9.08 14.25 23.89
C PHE A 157 9.25 15.77 23.72
N GLU A 158 9.83 16.22 22.61
CA GLU A 158 10.01 17.65 22.30
C GLU A 158 8.69 18.40 22.08
N MET A 159 7.65 17.75 21.55
CA MET A 159 6.32 18.36 21.38
C MET A 159 5.47 18.36 22.67
N GLY A 160 5.99 17.80 23.76
CA GLY A 160 5.31 17.64 25.05
C GLY A 160 5.79 18.59 26.16
N GLU A 161 6.64 19.57 25.83
CA GLU A 161 7.01 20.70 26.69
C GLU A 161 6.30 22.01 26.29
#